data_AF-A0A5C7AIT6-F1
#
_entry.id   AF-A0A5C7AIT6-F1
#
_cell.length_a   1.000
_cell.length_b   1.000
_cell.length_c   1.000
_cell.angle_alpha   90.00
_cell.angle_beta   90.00
_cell.angle_gamma   90.00
#
_symmetry.space_group_name_H-M   'P 1'
#
loop_
_entity.id
_entity.type
_entity.pdbx_description
1 polymer ?
#
loop_
_entity_poly.entity_id
_entity_poly.type
_entity_poly.pdbx_seq_one_letter_code
_entity_poly.pdbx_strand_id
1 'polypeptide(L)'
;MTIFDQLFFNSFNYYKKTAYKNKANRIAIIYITIVQVSLLLVLGVFFAEFFQQMHVATMSSTNAWVLLAFASLILYFFNWIQYSGKKRKIMNANQKKKSGYGIFTLWLIPAVAVFLATLFLTVI
;
A
#
# COMPACT_ATOMS: atom_id res chain seq x y z
N MET A 1 -1.16 1.02 -17.16
CA MET A 1 -0.95 0.17 -15.97
C MET A 1 0.16 0.78 -15.17
N THR A 2 -0.13 1.15 -13.92
CA THR A 2 0.85 1.64 -12.95
C THR A 2 1.59 0.47 -12.28
N ILE A 3 2.65 0.77 -11.52
CA ILE A 3 3.34 -0.23 -10.68
C ILE A 3 2.37 -0.83 -9.65
N PHE A 4 1.50 -0.01 -9.05
CA PHE A 4 0.48 -0.47 -8.11
C PHE A 4 -0.52 -1.45 -8.75
N ASP A 5 -0.93 -1.21 -10.00
CA ASP A 5 -1.77 -2.15 -10.73
C ASP A 5 -1.06 -3.50 -10.93
N GLN A 6 0.23 -3.50 -11.23
CA GLN A 6 1.00 -4.73 -11.39
C GLN A 6 1.10 -5.50 -10.07
N LEU A 7 1.41 -4.82 -8.96
CA LEU A 7 1.46 -5.42 -7.63
C LEU A 7 0.10 -5.99 -7.21
N PHE A 8 -0.98 -5.23 -7.44
CA PHE A 8 -2.35 -5.68 -7.20
C PHE A 8 -2.66 -6.96 -7.98
N PHE A 9 -2.44 -6.95 -9.29
CA PHE A 9 -2.79 -8.10 -10.13
C PHE A 9 -1.92 -9.31 -9.85
N ASN A 10 -0.67 -9.12 -9.42
CA ASN A 10 0.15 -10.24 -9.03
C ASN A 10 -0.37 -10.92 -7.75
N SER A 11 -0.66 -10.12 -6.72
CA SER A 11 -1.31 -10.61 -5.49
C SER A 11 -2.66 -11.28 -5.81
N PHE A 12 -3.50 -10.64 -6.62
CA PHE A 12 -4.78 -11.18 -7.06
C PHE A 12 -4.63 -12.53 -7.78
N ASN A 13 -3.69 -12.65 -8.72
CA ASN A 13 -3.49 -13.87 -9.49
C ASN A 13 -2.94 -15.01 -8.64
N TYR A 14 -2.08 -14.71 -7.66
CA TYR A 14 -1.59 -15.69 -6.68
C TYR A 14 -2.74 -16.27 -5.84
N TYR A 15 -3.52 -15.41 -5.18
CA TYR A 15 -4.63 -15.85 -4.33
C TYR A 15 -5.79 -16.45 -5.13
N LYS A 16 -5.95 -16.09 -6.40
CA LYS A 16 -6.92 -16.71 -7.32
C LYS A 16 -6.56 -18.15 -7.68
N LYS A 17 -5.28 -18.46 -7.82
CA LYS A 17 -4.78 -19.82 -8.09
C LYS A 17 -4.80 -20.74 -6.86
N THR A 18 -4.94 -20.15 -5.67
CA THR A 18 -5.00 -20.86 -4.39
C THR A 18 -6.46 -21.14 -4.00
N ALA A 19 -6.70 -21.92 -2.94
CA ALA A 19 -8.03 -22.21 -2.38
C ALA A 19 -8.86 -20.96 -2.00
N TYR A 20 -8.24 -19.77 -1.93
CA TYR A 20 -8.87 -18.50 -1.56
C TYR A 20 -9.49 -17.71 -2.74
N LYS A 21 -9.83 -18.36 -3.85
CA LYS A 21 -10.34 -17.75 -5.09
C LYS A 21 -11.46 -16.72 -4.88
N ASN A 22 -12.42 -16.99 -4.00
CA ASN A 22 -13.56 -16.09 -3.74
C ASN A 22 -13.15 -14.84 -2.93
N LYS A 23 -12.06 -14.92 -2.15
CA LYS A 23 -11.54 -13.82 -1.33
C LYS A 23 -10.35 -13.10 -1.98
N ALA A 24 -9.82 -13.62 -3.08
CA ALA A 24 -8.62 -13.11 -3.75
C ALA A 24 -8.69 -11.61 -4.08
N ASN A 25 -9.84 -11.11 -4.52
CA ASN A 25 -10.00 -9.68 -4.81
C ASN A 25 -9.87 -8.83 -3.55
N ARG A 26 -10.53 -9.22 -2.47
CA ARG A 26 -10.49 -8.50 -1.19
C ARG A 26 -9.09 -8.51 -0.61
N ILE A 27 -8.41 -9.65 -0.64
CA ILE A 27 -7.03 -9.77 -0.16
C ILE A 27 -6.09 -8.87 -0.98
N ALA A 28 -6.23 -8.85 -2.31
CA ALA A 28 -5.42 -7.99 -3.17
C ALA A 28 -5.66 -6.49 -2.92
N ILE A 29 -6.91 -6.08 -2.64
CA ILE A 29 -7.25 -4.69 -2.28
C ILE A 29 -6.64 -4.32 -0.93
N ILE A 30 -6.73 -5.21 0.07
CA ILE A 30 -6.13 -4.98 1.39
C ILE A 30 -4.61 -4.87 1.24
N TYR A 31 -4.00 -5.78 0.49
CA TYR A 31 -2.56 -5.77 0.22
C TYR A 31 -2.10 -4.46 -0.41
N ILE A 32 -2.73 -4.00 -1.50
CA ILE A 32 -2.27 -2.78 -2.17
C ILE A 32 -2.48 -1.54 -1.31
N THR A 33 -3.55 -1.52 -0.51
CA THR A 33 -3.79 -0.48 0.49
C THR A 33 -2.69 -0.46 1.55
N ILE A 34 -2.31 -1.62 2.10
CA ILE A 34 -1.21 -1.72 3.07
C ILE A 34 0.10 -1.20 2.47
N VAL A 35 0.41 -1.57 1.22
CA VAL A 35 1.61 -1.07 0.53
C VAL A 35 1.57 0.46 0.43
N GLN A 36 0.49 1.05 -0.06
CA GLN A 36 0.38 2.51 -0.20
C GLN A 36 0.43 3.24 1.15
N VAL A 37 -0.24 2.71 2.19
CA VAL A 37 -0.21 3.27 3.54
C VAL A 37 1.19 3.16 4.15
N SER A 38 1.91 2.06 3.93
CA SER A 38 3.28 1.92 4.43
C SER A 38 4.25 2.90 3.77
N LEU A 39 4.09 3.17 2.47
CA LEU A 39 4.86 4.20 1.76
C LEU A 39 4.51 5.61 2.26
N LEU A 40 3.22 5.87 2.48
CA LEU A 40 2.76 7.14 3.04
C LEU A 40 3.31 7.36 4.45
N LEU A 41 3.38 6.31 5.28
CA LEU A 41 3.97 6.36 6.61
C LEU A 41 5.47 6.70 6.54
N VAL A 42 6.24 6.01 5.70
CA VAL A 42 7.67 6.29 5.52
C VAL A 42 7.91 7.75 5.14
N LEU A 43 7.16 8.24 4.14
CA LEU A 43 7.26 9.64 3.72
C LEU A 43 6.83 10.60 4.83
N GLY A 44 5.74 10.29 5.53
CA GLY A 44 5.22 11.11 6.62
C GLY A 44 6.22 11.27 7.76
N VAL A 45 6.83 10.17 8.21
CA VAL A 45 7.87 10.20 9.25
C VAL A 45 9.13 10.90 8.74
N PHE A 46 9.58 10.61 7.52
CA PHE A 46 10.74 11.29 6.92
C PHE A 46 10.56 12.82 6.89
N PHE A 47 9.39 13.30 6.46
CA PHE A 47 9.11 14.74 6.44
C PHE A 47 8.95 15.33 7.85
N ALA A 48 8.42 14.57 8.80
CA ALA A 48 8.35 15.01 10.20
C ALA A 48 9.75 15.31 10.75
N GLU A 49 10.70 14.40 10.57
CA GLU A 49 12.11 14.61 10.96
C GLU A 49 12.74 15.79 10.25
N PHE A 50 12.55 15.86 8.94
CA PHE A 50 13.12 16.93 8.14
C PHE A 50 12.60 18.31 8.58
N PHE A 51 11.32 18.43 8.89
CA PHE A 51 10.72 19.66 9.38
C PHE A 51 11.15 20.01 10.81
N GLN A 52 11.33 19.01 11.67
CA GLN A 52 11.88 19.21 13.01
C GLN A 52 13.30 19.77 12.94
N GLN A 53 14.16 19.26 12.06
CA GLN A 53 15.51 19.78 11.84
C GLN A 53 15.52 21.21 11.29
N MET A 54 14.52 21.58 10.50
CA MET A 54 14.37 22.95 9.98
C MET A 54 13.67 23.92 10.94
N HIS A 55 13.41 23.52 12.20
CA HIS A 55 12.66 24.32 13.18
C HIS A 55 11.27 24.77 12.69
N VAL A 56 10.65 24.00 11.81
CA VAL A 56 9.27 24.26 11.35
C VAL A 56 8.32 23.71 12.39
N ALA A 57 7.35 24.52 12.83
CA ALA A 57 6.31 24.06 13.73
C ALA A 57 5.43 23.02 13.03
N THR A 58 5.63 21.75 13.36
CA THR A 58 4.83 20.63 12.85
C THR A 58 3.64 20.34 13.76
N MET A 59 2.67 19.60 13.22
CA MET A 59 1.53 19.13 14.02
C MET A 59 1.96 18.14 15.11
N SER A 60 1.13 17.97 16.13
CA SER A 60 1.34 16.96 17.17
C SER A 60 1.28 15.53 16.61
N SER A 61 2.03 14.63 17.25
CA SER A 61 2.06 13.20 16.91
C SER A 61 0.64 12.59 16.82
N THR A 62 -0.24 12.88 17.78
CA THR A 62 -1.64 12.40 17.77
C THR A 62 -2.38 12.81 16.50
N ASN A 63 -2.26 14.08 16.08
CA ASN A 63 -2.95 14.56 14.88
C ASN A 63 -2.40 13.91 13.61
N ALA A 64 -1.10 13.62 13.55
CA ALA A 64 -0.47 12.93 12.44
C ALA A 64 -0.98 11.48 12.31
N TRP A 65 -1.08 10.74 13.43
CA TRP A 65 -1.64 9.39 13.44
C TRP A 65 -3.12 9.35 13.04
N VAL A 66 -3.91 10.34 13.50
CA VAL A 66 -5.32 10.48 13.08
C VAL A 66 -5.43 10.75 11.58
N LEU A 67 -4.61 11.65 11.03
CA LEU A 67 -4.59 11.92 9.59
C LEU A 67 -4.16 10.68 8.79
N LEU A 68 -3.18 9.93 9.28
CA LEU A 68 -2.76 8.67 8.66
C LEU A 68 -3.91 7.66 8.62
N ALA A 69 -4.69 7.55 9.71
CA ALA A 69 -5.86 6.68 9.76
C ALA A 69 -6.91 7.10 8.73
N PHE A 70 -7.25 8.39 8.63
CA PHE A 70 -8.17 8.89 7.61
C PHE A 70 -7.65 8.66 6.19
N ALA A 71 -6.37 8.94 5.94
CA ALA A 71 -5.74 8.69 4.65
C ALA A 71 -5.80 7.20 4.28
N SER A 72 -5.62 6.30 5.24
CA SER A 72 -5.71 4.85 5.02
C SER A 72 -7.11 4.41 4.57
N LEU A 73 -8.16 4.97 5.17
CA LEU A 73 -9.56 4.70 4.81
C LEU A 73 -9.87 5.23 3.41
N ILE A 74 -9.41 6.44 3.11
CA ILE A 74 -9.58 7.07 1.79
C ILE A 74 -8.87 6.23 0.71
N LEU A 75 -7.61 5.85 0.94
CA LEU A 75 -6.86 4.99 0.01
C LEU A 75 -7.54 3.64 -0.19
N TYR A 76 -8.02 3.00 0.88
CA TYR A 76 -8.78 1.76 0.78
C TYR A 76 -10.00 1.93 -0.13
N PHE A 77 -10.77 3.00 0.06
CA PHE A 77 -11.96 3.27 -0.73
C PHE A 77 -11.64 3.49 -2.21
N PHE A 78 -10.62 4.29 -2.52
CA PHE A 78 -10.18 4.52 -3.90
C PHE A 78 -9.69 3.22 -4.57
N ASN A 79 -8.88 2.42 -3.87
CA ASN A 79 -8.43 1.12 -4.36
C ASN A 79 -9.61 0.16 -4.59
N TRP A 80 -10.59 0.16 -3.68
CA TRP A 80 -11.79 -0.65 -3.84
C TRP A 80 -12.57 -0.27 -5.10
N ILE A 81 -12.76 1.03 -5.38
CA ILE A 81 -13.42 1.50 -6.61
C ILE A 81 -12.61 1.10 -7.85
N GLN A 82 -11.29 1.32 -7.84
CA GLN A 82 -10.42 1.06 -8.98
C GLN A 82 -10.39 -0.42 -9.36
N TYR A 83 -10.29 -1.29 -8.36
CA TYR A 83 -10.13 -2.73 -8.54
C TYR A 83 -11.44 -3.52 -8.41
N SER A 84 -12.59 -2.86 -8.51
CA SER A 84 -13.91 -3.52 -8.52
C SER A 84 -14.55 -3.59 -9.91
N GLY A 85 -15.46 -4.54 -10.07
CA GLY A 85 -16.36 -4.64 -11.22
C GLY A 85 -15.68 -4.75 -12.59
N LYS A 86 -16.18 -3.95 -13.55
CA LYS A 86 -15.78 -3.96 -14.97
C LYS A 86 -14.36 -3.42 -15.18
N LYS A 87 -13.96 -2.38 -14.44
CA LYS A 87 -12.61 -1.77 -14.54
C LYS A 87 -11.52 -2.80 -14.30
N ARG A 88 -11.63 -3.61 -13.23
CA ARG A 88 -10.69 -4.70 -12.95
C ARG A 88 -10.57 -5.69 -14.11
N LYS A 89 -11.70 -6.12 -14.70
CA LYS A 89 -11.70 -7.11 -15.80
C LYS A 89 -10.95 -6.57 -17.02
N ILE A 90 -11.20 -5.31 -17.38
CA ILE A 90 -10.54 -4.63 -18.50
C ILE A 90 -9.02 -4.54 -18.23
N MET A 91 -8.62 -4.08 -17.04
CA MET A 91 -7.20 -3.96 -16.69
C MET A 91 -6.49 -5.33 -16.65
N ASN A 92 -7.18 -6.38 -16.19
CA ASN A 92 -6.62 -7.74 -16.18
C ASN A 92 -6.44 -8.30 -17.60
N ALA A 93 -7.34 -7.99 -18.53
CA ALA A 93 -7.22 -8.40 -19.93
C ALA A 93 -6.11 -7.64 -20.66
N ASN A 94 -5.89 -6.38 -20.30
CA ASN A 94 -4.83 -5.54 -20.86
C ASN A 94 -3.42 -5.82 -20.29
N GLN A 95 -3.26 -6.82 -19.42
CA GLN A 95 -1.95 -7.21 -18.92
C GLN A 95 -1.11 -7.88 -20.01
N LYS A 96 -0.11 -7.15 -20.53
CA LYS A 96 0.84 -7.66 -21.53
C LYS A 96 1.74 -8.79 -21.00
N LYS A 97 2.08 -8.77 -19.70
CA LYS A 97 2.83 -9.84 -19.01
C LYS A 97 2.23 -10.08 -17.64
N LYS A 98 2.01 -11.35 -17.29
CA LYS A 98 1.66 -11.74 -15.92
C LYS A 98 2.97 -11.83 -15.13
N SER A 99 3.29 -10.80 -14.35
CA SER A 99 4.43 -10.84 -13.45
C SER A 99 4.25 -11.99 -12.46
N GLY A 100 5.24 -12.86 -12.34
CA GLY A 100 5.21 -14.03 -11.45
C GLY A 100 5.99 -13.83 -10.16
N TYR A 101 5.95 -12.63 -9.54
CA TYR A 101 6.68 -12.44 -8.28
C TYR A 101 6.10 -13.39 -7.22
N GLY A 102 7.00 -14.01 -6.45
CA GLY A 102 6.62 -14.85 -5.32
C GLY A 102 5.86 -14.05 -4.27
N ILE A 103 4.98 -14.73 -3.53
CA ILE A 103 4.17 -14.10 -2.48
C ILE A 103 5.03 -13.49 -1.37
N PHE A 104 6.18 -14.10 -1.08
CA PHE A 104 7.15 -13.58 -0.11
C PHE A 104 7.68 -12.21 -0.54
N THR A 105 8.05 -12.05 -1.82
CA THR A 105 8.51 -10.76 -2.35
C THR A 105 7.43 -9.68 -2.24
N LEU A 106 6.17 -10.04 -2.45
CA LEU A 106 5.05 -9.09 -2.31
C LEU A 106 4.91 -8.59 -0.87
N TRP A 107 4.93 -9.48 0.13
CA TRP A 107 4.80 -9.09 1.54
C TRP A 107 6.06 -8.45 2.12
N LEU A 108 7.22 -8.69 1.52
CA LEU A 108 8.47 -8.04 1.91
C LEU A 108 8.44 -6.54 1.63
N ILE A 109 7.72 -6.07 0.60
CA ILE A 109 7.59 -4.64 0.26
C ILE A 109 7.03 -3.83 1.45
N PRO A 110 5.80 -4.10 1.96
CA PRO A 110 5.28 -3.34 3.09
C PRO A 110 6.05 -3.62 4.38
N ALA A 111 6.63 -4.81 4.56
CA ALA A 111 7.43 -5.11 5.75
C ALA A 111 8.69 -4.24 5.83
N VAL A 112 9.43 -4.10 4.72
CA VAL A 112 10.61 -3.23 4.64
C VAL A 112 10.21 -1.76 4.81
N ALA A 113 9.09 -1.32 4.24
CA ALA A 113 8.61 0.04 4.41
C ALA A 113 8.28 0.35 5.89
N VAL A 114 7.57 -0.54 6.57
CA VAL A 114 7.27 -0.37 8.01
C VAL A 114 8.55 -0.39 8.85
N PHE A 115 9.48 -1.32 8.57
CA PHE A 115 10.78 -1.36 9.24
C PHE A 115 11.55 -0.04 9.07
N LEU A 116 11.59 0.49 7.85
CA LEU A 116 12.24 1.77 7.57
C LEU A 116 11.56 2.93 8.31
N ALA A 117 10.22 2.97 8.36
CA ALA A 117 9.49 3.98 9.12
C ALA A 117 9.78 3.90 10.62
N THR A 118 9.90 2.69 11.19
CA THR A 118 10.26 2.53 12.60
C THR A 118 11.68 2.99 12.90
N LEU A 119 12.63 2.78 11.98
CA LEU A 119 13.99 3.30 12.15
C LEU A 119 14.00 4.82 12.24
N PHE A 120 13.27 5.51 11.36
CA PHE A 120 13.16 6.97 11.42
C PHE A 120 12.49 7.44 12.72
N LEU A 121 11.43 6.76 13.18
CA LEU A 121 10.78 7.10 14.46
C LEU A 121 11.67 6.89 15.69
N THR A 122 12.57 5.90 15.67
CA THR A 122 13.49 5.65 16.80
C THR A 122 14.69 6.60 16.84
N VAL A 123 14.92 7.37 15.78
CA VAL A 123 15.98 8.39 15.73
C VAL A 123 15.53 9.70 16.40
N ILE A 124 14.23 9.82 16.72
CA ILE A 124 13.61 10.87 17.56
C ILE A 124 14.01 10.70 19.03
#